data_AF-A0A397I3V8-F1
#
_entry.id   AF-A0A397I3V8-F1
#
_cell.length_a   1.000
_cell.length_b   1.000
_cell.length_c   1.000
_cell.angle_alpha   90.00
_cell.angle_beta   90.00
_cell.angle_gamma   90.00
#
_symmetry.space_group_name_H-M   'P 1'
#
loop_
_entity.id
_entity.type
_entity.pdbx_description
1 polymer ?
#
loop_
_entity_poly.entity_id
_entity_poly.type
_entity_poly.pdbx_seq_one_letter_code
_entity_poly.pdbx_strand_id
1 'polypeptide(L)'
;MRADNVLKVILNVALFHGMHIERSQEKFIRLFAFEGDQLVHLAIKLPNINAADGLFKAITDAIPSAKNQSHLVISEESRGKKRKVEDLEEGDDDDDDGPGGRKRNKMSIEFLLN
;
A
#
# COMPACT_ATOMS: atom_id res chain seq x y z
N MET A 1 -1.50 -5.32 -27.50
CA MET A 1 -1.63 -6.77 -27.82
C MET A 1 -1.98 -6.93 -29.29
N ARG A 2 -1.45 -7.98 -29.95
CA ARG A 2 -1.75 -8.29 -31.35
C ARG A 2 -2.24 -9.74 -31.46
N ALA A 3 -3.09 -10.02 -32.44
CA ALA A 3 -3.52 -11.37 -32.77
C ALA A 3 -2.42 -12.11 -33.54
N ASP A 4 -2.32 -13.41 -33.30
CA ASP A 4 -1.40 -14.29 -34.02
C ASP A 4 -1.73 -14.33 -35.52
N ASN A 5 -0.71 -14.62 -36.34
CA ASN A 5 -0.74 -14.74 -37.81
C ASN A 5 -1.03 -13.44 -38.59
N VAL A 6 -1.99 -12.62 -38.16
CA VAL A 6 -2.40 -11.40 -38.87
C VAL A 6 -1.72 -10.15 -38.30
N LEU A 7 -1.08 -10.26 -37.12
CA LEU A 7 -0.46 -9.16 -36.38
C LEU A 7 -1.38 -7.94 -36.16
N LYS A 8 -2.69 -8.13 -36.28
CA LYS A 8 -3.71 -7.10 -36.09
C LYS A 8 -3.73 -6.68 -34.61
N VAL A 9 -3.75 -5.39 -34.34
CA VAL A 9 -3.89 -4.87 -32.96
C VAL A 9 -5.29 -5.22 -32.45
N ILE A 10 -5.35 -5.85 -31.29
CA ILE A 10 -6.62 -6.28 -30.65
C ILE A 10 -6.83 -5.67 -29.26
N LEU A 11 -5.79 -5.06 -28.70
CA LEU A 11 -5.87 -4.31 -27.45
C LEU A 11 -4.80 -3.24 -27.49
N ASN A 12 -5.22 -1.98 -27.39
CA ASN A 12 -4.35 -0.81 -27.31
C ASN A 12 -4.90 0.15 -26.26
N VAL A 13 -4.55 -0.09 -25.00
CA VAL A 13 -5.03 0.67 -23.85
C VAL A 13 -3.81 1.25 -23.15
N ALA A 14 -3.84 2.56 -22.90
CA ALA A 14 -2.86 3.21 -22.05
C ALA A 14 -3.17 2.92 -20.58
N LEU A 15 -2.15 2.59 -19.79
CA LEU A 15 -2.29 2.50 -18.33
C LEU A 15 -2.44 3.92 -17.77
N PHE A 16 -3.37 4.10 -16.84
CA PHE A 16 -3.68 5.40 -16.23
C PHE A 16 -3.72 5.31 -14.71
N HIS A 17 -3.57 6.46 -14.05
CA HIS A 17 -3.63 6.56 -12.59
C HIS A 17 -4.99 6.09 -12.08
N GLY A 18 -4.99 5.22 -11.07
CA GLY A 18 -6.23 4.67 -10.53
C GLY A 18 -6.88 3.61 -11.43
N MET A 19 -6.19 3.10 -12.46
CA MET A 19 -6.66 1.97 -13.24
C MET A 19 -6.92 0.76 -12.33
N HIS A 20 -8.17 0.31 -12.29
CA HIS A 20 -8.57 -0.82 -11.45
C HIS A 20 -8.25 -2.13 -12.14
N ILE A 21 -7.60 -3.03 -11.41
CA ILE A 21 -7.27 -4.38 -11.85
C ILE A 21 -7.66 -5.34 -10.75
N GLU A 22 -8.43 -6.34 -11.13
CA GLU A 22 -8.88 -7.38 -10.22
C GLU A 22 -8.30 -8.72 -10.64
N ARG A 23 -7.73 -9.41 -9.66
CA ARG A 23 -7.30 -10.78 -9.81
C ARG A 23 -8.46 -11.71 -9.50
N SER A 24 -8.84 -12.55 -10.46
CA SER A 24 -9.74 -13.67 -10.18
C SER A 24 -8.93 -14.84 -9.59
N GLN A 25 -9.56 -15.69 -8.77
CA GLN A 25 -8.90 -16.92 -8.27
C GLN A 25 -8.60 -17.93 -9.40
N GLU A 26 -9.15 -17.69 -10.58
CA GLU A 26 -8.88 -18.43 -11.80
C GLU A 26 -7.71 -17.84 -12.60
N LYS A 27 -7.39 -18.43 -13.76
CA LYS A 27 -6.37 -17.93 -14.70
C LYS A 27 -6.83 -16.71 -15.51
N PHE A 28 -7.55 -15.78 -14.88
CA PHE A 28 -8.10 -14.58 -15.49
C PHE A 28 -7.71 -13.33 -14.71
N ILE A 29 -7.41 -12.27 -15.45
CA ILE A 29 -7.27 -10.92 -14.91
C ILE A 29 -8.37 -10.06 -15.49
N ARG A 30 -9.09 -9.34 -14.63
CA ARG A 30 -10.06 -8.32 -15.05
C ARG A 30 -9.42 -6.95 -14.94
N LEU A 31 -9.57 -6.13 -15.97
CA LEU A 31 -9.03 -4.78 -16.02
C LEU A 31 -10.06 -3.82 -16.60
N PHE A 32 -10.04 -2.61 -16.06
CA PHE A 32 -10.93 -1.53 -16.44
C PHE A 32 -10.13 -0.55 -17.27
N ALA A 33 -10.57 -0.29 -18.49
CA ALA A 33 -9.83 0.45 -19.48
C ALA A 33 -10.72 1.49 -20.15
N PHE A 34 -10.12 2.54 -20.71
CA PHE A 34 -10.82 3.46 -21.59
C PHE A 34 -10.52 3.12 -23.06
N GLU A 35 -11.58 2.92 -23.84
CA GLU A 35 -11.52 2.84 -25.30
C GLU A 35 -12.15 4.13 -25.86
N GLY A 36 -11.31 5.12 -26.19
CA GLY A 36 -11.78 6.49 -26.41
C GLY A 36 -12.32 7.07 -25.11
N ASP A 37 -13.60 7.47 -25.11
CA ASP A 37 -14.28 8.03 -23.94
C ASP A 37 -15.14 7.00 -23.18
N GLN A 38 -15.15 5.74 -23.62
CA GLN A 38 -15.95 4.67 -23.02
C GLN A 38 -15.11 3.86 -22.03
N LEU A 39 -15.58 3.73 -20.78
CA LEU A 39 -15.04 2.76 -19.84
C LEU A 39 -15.49 1.34 -20.24
N VAL A 40 -14.53 0.46 -20.50
CA VAL A 40 -14.75 -0.92 -20.90
C VAL A 40 -14.16 -1.90 -19.89
N HIS A 41 -14.84 -3.03 -19.70
CA HIS A 41 -14.40 -4.12 -18.84
C HIS A 41 -13.76 -5.21 -19.69
N LEU A 42 -12.49 -5.49 -19.45
CA LEU A 42 -11.72 -6.47 -20.20
C LEU A 42 -11.31 -7.62 -19.28
N ALA A 43 -11.34 -8.84 -19.83
CA ALA A 43 -10.85 -10.03 -19.14
C ALA A 43 -9.77 -10.71 -20.00
N ILE A 44 -8.57 -10.87 -19.45
CA ILE A 44 -7.47 -11.57 -20.10
C ILE A 44 -7.34 -12.96 -19.48
N LYS A 45 -7.52 -14.00 -20.31
CA LYS A 45 -7.30 -15.40 -19.92
C LYS A 45 -5.85 -15.79 -20.17
N LEU A 46 -5.22 -16.41 -19.18
CA LEU A 46 -3.83 -16.85 -19.23
C LEU A 46 -3.75 -18.39 -19.15
N PRO A 47 -2.62 -19.00 -19.55
CA PRO A 47 -2.50 -20.46 -19.57
C PRO A 47 -2.53 -21.07 -18.16
N ASN A 48 -1.98 -20.38 -17.17
CA ASN A 48 -1.90 -20.83 -15.77
C ASN A 48 -2.00 -19.64 -14.80
N ILE A 49 -2.15 -19.94 -13.51
CA ILE A 49 -2.26 -18.91 -12.46
C ILE A 49 -0.97 -18.12 -12.29
N ASN A 50 0.21 -18.75 -12.34
CA ASN A 50 1.49 -18.06 -12.18
C ASN A 50 1.71 -16.95 -13.23
N ALA A 51 1.26 -17.19 -14.47
CA ALA A 51 1.27 -16.20 -15.53
C ALA A 51 0.30 -15.05 -15.24
N ALA A 52 -0.86 -15.34 -14.65
CA ALA A 52 -1.80 -14.32 -14.18
C ALA A 52 -1.20 -13.47 -13.06
N ASP A 53 -0.47 -14.08 -12.14
CA ASP A 53 0.18 -13.39 -11.04
C ASP A 53 1.28 -12.47 -11.54
N GLY A 54 2.10 -12.99 -12.46
CA GLY A 54 3.17 -12.23 -13.12
C GLY A 54 2.62 -11.03 -13.87
N LEU A 55 1.55 -11.21 -14.65
CA LEU A 55 0.93 -10.09 -15.38
C LEU A 55 0.25 -9.09 -14.45
N PHE A 56 -0.48 -9.56 -13.43
CA PHE A 56 -1.11 -8.69 -12.43
C PHE A 56 -0.08 -7.79 -11.74
N LYS A 57 1.01 -8.41 -11.28
CA LYS A 57 2.11 -7.68 -10.64
C LYS A 57 2.75 -6.68 -11.62
N ALA A 58 3.08 -7.12 -12.83
CA ALA A 58 3.72 -6.25 -13.83
C ALA A 58 2.87 -5.03 -14.18
N ILE A 59 1.55 -5.17 -14.30
CA ILE A 59 0.68 -4.02 -14.58
C ILE A 59 0.57 -3.14 -13.34
N THR A 60 0.41 -3.71 -12.15
CA THR A 60 0.30 -2.93 -10.90
C THR A 60 1.56 -2.10 -10.64
N ASP A 61 2.74 -2.68 -10.89
CA ASP A 61 4.04 -2.00 -10.76
C ASP A 61 4.23 -0.91 -11.83
N ALA A 62 3.61 -1.07 -13.01
CA ALA A 62 3.70 -0.13 -14.12
C ALA A 62 2.65 0.99 -14.07
N ILE A 63 1.55 0.83 -13.31
CA ILE A 63 0.56 1.88 -13.12
C ILE A 63 1.23 3.04 -12.38
N PRO A 64 1.24 4.25 -12.96
CA PRO A 64 1.77 5.42 -12.27
C PRO A 64 1.07 5.62 -10.92
N SER A 65 1.84 5.61 -9.83
CA SER A 65 1.33 5.96 -8.51
C SER A 65 0.89 7.42 -8.51
N ALA A 66 -0.28 7.72 -7.95
CA ALA A 66 -0.76 9.09 -7.76
C ALA A 66 0.16 9.95 -6.86
N LYS A 67 1.17 9.34 -6.23
CA LYS A 67 2.13 10.00 -5.34
C LYS A 67 3.43 10.30 -6.06
N ASN A 68 3.47 11.35 -6.88
CA ASN A 68 4.70 12.08 -7.20
C ASN A 68 4.39 13.54 -7.60
N GLN A 69 3.66 14.25 -6.74
CA GLN A 69 3.66 15.72 -6.69
C GLN A 69 3.80 16.22 -5.25
N SER A 70 4.74 15.67 -4.46
CA SER A 70 5.18 16.30 -3.19
C SER A 70 6.28 15.48 -2.51
N HIS A 71 7.51 15.54 -3.01
CA HIS A 71 8.64 15.29 -2.12
C HIS A 71 9.89 16.06 -2.56
N LEU A 72 9.92 17.36 -2.23
CA LEU A 72 11.17 18.08 -2.05
C LEU A 72 11.92 17.40 -0.91
N VAL A 73 13.05 16.77 -1.23
CA VAL A 73 13.97 16.21 -0.25
C VAL A 73 14.62 17.36 0.50
N ILE A 74 14.25 17.55 1.77
CA ILE A 74 15.09 18.25 2.73
C ILE A 74 15.45 17.21 3.81
N SER A 75 16.67 16.73 3.73
CA SER A 75 17.30 15.87 4.73
C SER A 75 17.84 16.75 5.86
N GLU A 76 17.20 16.70 7.04
CA GLU A 76 17.74 17.28 8.25
C GLU A 76 18.38 16.20 9.13
N GLU A 77 19.72 16.20 9.07
CA GLU A 77 20.60 15.67 10.10
C GLU A 77 20.50 16.58 11.34
N SER A 78 20.15 16.01 12.49
CA SER A 78 20.39 16.66 13.79
C SER A 78 20.63 15.60 14.85
N ARG A 79 21.92 15.24 14.95
CA ARG A 79 22.51 14.52 16.08
C ARG A 79 22.47 15.42 17.30
N GLY A 80 21.94 14.94 18.41
CA GLY A 80 22.21 15.57 19.69
C GLY A 80 21.26 15.21 20.82
N LYS A 81 21.67 14.29 21.69
CA LYS A 81 21.55 14.52 23.14
C LYS A 81 22.65 13.79 23.90
N LYS A 82 23.44 14.59 24.58
CA LYS A 82 24.59 14.29 25.42
C LYS A 82 24.12 14.32 26.88
N ARG A 83 24.61 13.37 27.69
CA ARG A 83 25.03 13.50 29.12
C ARG A 83 23.90 13.62 30.19
N LYS A 84 24.05 13.21 31.45
CA LYS A 84 25.08 12.46 32.22
C LYS A 84 24.50 12.19 33.63
N VAL A 85 24.83 11.01 34.18
CA VAL A 85 25.00 10.52 35.58
C VAL A 85 24.48 11.36 36.74
N GLU A 86 23.77 10.72 37.69
CA GLU A 86 23.96 10.82 39.16
C GLU A 86 23.72 9.44 39.82
N ASP A 87 24.63 9.07 40.74
CA ASP A 87 24.74 7.81 41.49
C ASP A 87 24.02 7.89 42.87
N LEU A 88 23.97 6.74 43.58
CA LEU A 88 23.70 6.52 45.03
C LEU A 88 22.21 6.44 45.45
N GLU A 89 21.74 5.65 46.43
CA GLU A 89 22.20 4.48 47.19
C GLU A 89 20.95 3.83 47.86
N GLU A 90 21.17 2.66 48.45
CA GLU A 90 20.34 1.77 49.29
C GLU A 90 19.30 2.41 50.24
N GLY A 91 18.19 1.70 50.51
CA GLY A 91 17.25 2.03 51.59
C GLY A 91 15.94 1.24 51.51
N ASP A 92 15.87 0.15 52.27
CA ASP A 92 14.65 -0.58 52.64
C ASP A 92 13.70 0.30 53.49
N ASP A 93 12.40 0.03 53.40
CA ASP A 93 11.43 -0.03 54.51
C ASP A 93 10.01 0.45 54.15
N ASP A 94 9.10 -0.48 54.43
CA ASP A 94 7.74 -0.34 54.97
C ASP A 94 6.52 -0.03 54.07
N ASP A 95 5.56 -0.93 54.28
CA ASP A 95 4.20 -1.05 53.75
C ASP A 95 3.36 0.23 53.89
N ASP A 96 2.70 0.64 52.81
CA ASP A 96 1.57 1.58 52.87
C ASP A 96 0.39 1.08 52.02
N ASP A 97 -0.74 0.95 52.71
CA ASP A 97 -1.98 0.29 52.34
C ASP A 97 -2.92 1.32 51.70
N GLY A 98 -3.22 1.21 50.39
CA GLY A 98 -4.02 2.23 49.69
C GLY A 98 -4.74 1.74 48.42
N PRO A 99 -6.09 1.68 48.38
CA PRO A 99 -6.84 1.10 47.27
C PRO A 99 -6.99 2.11 46.12
N GLY A 100 -6.25 1.90 45.03
CA GLY A 100 -6.21 2.82 43.89
C GLY A 100 -6.75 2.22 42.59
N GLY A 101 -7.65 2.97 41.92
CA GLY A 101 -7.64 3.03 40.46
C GLY A 101 -8.80 2.39 39.70
N ARG A 102 -9.96 3.05 39.75
CA ARG A 102 -11.06 2.87 38.78
C ARG A 102 -10.62 3.19 37.33
N LYS A 103 -11.25 2.44 36.41
CA LYS A 103 -11.67 2.82 35.04
C LYS A 103 -10.62 2.78 33.92
N ARG A 104 -10.62 1.66 33.18
CA ARG A 104 -10.07 1.57 31.82
C ARG A 104 -10.93 2.42 30.87
N ASN A 105 -10.46 3.62 30.53
CA ASN A 105 -11.02 4.36 29.40
C ASN A 105 -10.65 3.64 28.09
N LYS A 106 -11.68 3.34 27.28
CA LYS A 106 -11.54 2.90 25.89
C LYS A 106 -11.24 4.14 25.04
N MET A 107 -10.06 4.23 24.45
CA MET A 107 -9.76 5.25 23.45
C MET A 107 -10.19 4.73 22.07
N SER A 108 -11.03 5.51 21.39
CA SER A 108 -11.56 5.27 20.04
C SER A 108 -10.44 5.31 19.01
N ILE A 109 -10.48 4.43 18.01
CA ILE A 109 -9.59 4.45 16.85
C ILE A 109 -10.30 5.24 15.74
N GLU A 110 -9.75 6.39 15.38
CA GLU A 110 -10.17 7.19 14.23
C GLU A 110 -9.35 6.72 13.00
N PHE A 111 -10.02 6.27 11.94
CA PHE A 111 -9.36 5.97 10.66
C PHE A 111 -9.31 7.25 9.82
N LEU A 112 -8.12 7.80 9.60
CA LEU A 112 -7.90 8.85 8.60
C LEU A 112 -7.79 8.22 7.21
N LEU A 113 -8.84 8.42 6.41
CA LEU A 113 -8.80 8.28 4.96
C LEU A 113 -8.14 9.54 4.39
N ASN A 114 -7.02 9.35 3.68
CA ASN A 114 -6.53 10.32 2.70
C ASN A 114 -6.74 9.74 1.31
#